data_AF-A0A934RP10-F1
#
_entry.id   AF-A0A934RP10-F1
#
_cell.length_a   1.000
_cell.length_b   1.000
_cell.length_c   1.000
_cell.angle_alpha   90.00
_cell.angle_beta   90.00
_cell.angle_gamma   90.00
#
_symmetry.space_group_name_H-M   'P 1'
#
loop_
_entity.id
_entity.type
_entity.pdbx_description
1 polymer ?
#
loop_
_entity_poly.entity_id
_entity_poly.type
_entity_poly.pdbx_seq_one_letter_code
_entity_poly.pdbx_strand_id
1 'polypeptide(L)'
;MSSSASGRSFTPPATHPWVEQESSADLTDPNSGDLREHANRFSHFVTDTTPALRAFLCTLLRDQTEIDDCMQEAFIVSWEKFDPAWELEDFRRYSFTCARYKAMNYLRKSGGRSLVFLDPEVSELLANRVRALAEEESGDEHRETIRALQHCVQDLAPDQRRILEARYGDGDKESLEQVAIDLSRKLPTLYKQLERLRTILRDCVQRKVKGELQ
;
A
#
# COMPACT_ATOMS: atom_id res chain seq x y z
N MET A 1 -70.98 -24.96 0.38
CA MET A 1 -69.91 -24.08 -0.11
C MET A 1 -68.63 -24.51 0.57
N SER A 2 -67.91 -25.45 -0.05
CA SER A 2 -66.68 -26.04 0.49
C SER A 2 -65.50 -25.40 -0.25
N SER A 3 -64.72 -24.56 0.43
CA SER A 3 -63.45 -24.07 -0.08
C SER A 3 -62.32 -24.90 0.54
N SER A 4 -61.75 -25.77 -0.29
CA SER A 4 -60.51 -26.50 -0.01
C SER A 4 -59.34 -25.58 -0.35
N ALA A 5 -58.60 -25.12 0.66
CA ALA A 5 -57.34 -24.41 0.45
C ALA A 5 -56.22 -25.44 0.21
N SER A 6 -55.69 -25.48 -1.01
CA SER A 6 -54.49 -26.26 -1.34
C SER A 6 -53.25 -25.52 -0.83
N GLY A 7 -52.74 -25.96 0.32
CA GLY A 7 -51.43 -25.53 0.81
C GLY A 7 -50.33 -26.06 -0.11
N ARG A 8 -49.61 -25.17 -0.78
CA ARG A 8 -48.36 -25.53 -1.45
C ARG A 8 -47.27 -25.66 -0.38
N SER A 9 -46.78 -26.88 -0.19
CA SER A 9 -45.59 -27.15 0.59
C SER A 9 -44.37 -26.53 -0.08
N PHE A 10 -43.65 -25.69 0.64
CA PHE A 10 -42.33 -25.20 0.25
C PHE A 10 -41.30 -26.19 0.79
N THR A 11 -40.74 -27.03 -0.08
CA THR A 11 -39.56 -27.82 0.25
C THR A 11 -38.33 -26.96 0.04
N PRO A 12 -37.49 -26.73 1.07
CA PRO A 12 -36.23 -26.02 0.88
C PRO A 12 -35.31 -26.81 -0.07
N PRO A 13 -34.57 -26.14 -0.97
CA PRO A 13 -33.62 -26.82 -1.84
C PRO A 13 -32.51 -27.46 -1.01
N ALA A 14 -32.02 -28.60 -1.48
CA ALA A 14 -31.00 -29.42 -0.84
C ALA A 14 -29.84 -28.55 -0.31
N THR A 15 -29.52 -28.72 0.96
CA THR A 15 -28.33 -28.17 1.61
C THR A 15 -27.10 -28.53 0.78
N HIS A 16 -26.36 -27.51 0.33
CA HIS A 16 -25.10 -27.68 -0.37
C HIS A 16 -24.10 -28.42 0.54
N PRO A 17 -23.22 -29.30 0.02
CA PRO A 17 -22.38 -30.20 0.82
C PRO A 17 -21.34 -29.54 1.74
N TRP A 18 -21.29 -28.21 1.79
CA TRP A 18 -20.24 -27.44 2.47
C TRP A 18 -20.63 -26.96 3.87
N VAL A 19 -21.79 -27.39 4.40
CA VAL A 19 -22.31 -26.92 5.71
C VAL A 19 -21.95 -27.85 6.89
N GLU A 20 -21.25 -28.96 6.66
CA GLU A 20 -20.78 -29.87 7.74
C GLU A 20 -19.24 -30.01 7.79
N GLN A 21 -18.53 -28.89 7.68
CA GLN A 21 -17.13 -28.84 8.14
C GLN A 21 -16.99 -27.78 9.22
N GLU A 22 -17.47 -28.12 10.42
CA GLU A 22 -16.89 -27.56 11.63
C GLU A 22 -15.39 -27.88 11.61
N SER A 23 -14.59 -26.83 11.48
CA SER A 23 -13.14 -26.87 11.60
C SER A 23 -12.76 -27.25 13.03
N SER A 24 -12.64 -28.55 13.30
CA SER A 24 -11.69 -29.00 14.30
C SER A 24 -10.32 -28.99 13.66
N ALA A 25 -9.62 -27.85 13.71
CA ALA A 25 -8.20 -27.80 13.42
C ALA A 25 -7.48 -28.70 14.42
N ASP A 26 -7.16 -29.92 13.99
CA ASP A 26 -6.39 -30.88 14.76
C ASP A 26 -4.95 -30.35 14.86
N LEU A 27 -4.56 -29.89 16.06
CA LEU A 27 -3.27 -29.23 16.34
C LEU A 27 -2.08 -30.20 16.33
N THR A 28 -2.26 -31.43 15.83
CA THR A 28 -1.24 -32.49 15.78
C THR A 28 -0.95 -33.04 14.37
N ASP A 29 -1.28 -32.30 13.31
CA ASP A 29 -0.80 -32.63 11.96
C ASP A 29 0.70 -32.23 11.80
N PRO A 30 1.63 -33.15 11.47
CA PRO A 30 3.03 -32.80 11.19
C PRO A 30 3.21 -31.80 10.02
N ASN A 31 2.21 -31.62 9.16
CA ASN A 31 2.17 -30.60 8.10
C ASN A 31 1.73 -29.21 8.59
N SER A 32 1.19 -29.12 9.82
CA SER A 32 0.77 -27.83 10.41
C SER A 32 1.93 -26.92 10.80
N GLY A 33 3.12 -27.50 11.03
CA GLY A 33 4.36 -26.76 11.27
C GLY A 33 4.83 -26.01 10.01
N ASP A 34 4.83 -26.69 8.87
CA ASP A 34 5.27 -26.15 7.58
C ASP A 34 4.34 -25.03 7.08
N LEU A 35 3.01 -25.22 7.20
CA LEU A 35 2.04 -24.16 6.84
C LEU A 35 2.19 -22.91 7.72
N ARG A 36 2.42 -23.07 9.03
CA ARG A 36 2.61 -21.93 9.95
C ARG A 36 3.92 -21.20 9.67
N GLU A 37 5.00 -21.94 9.42
CA GLU A 37 6.28 -21.35 9.04
C GLU A 37 6.17 -20.58 7.72
N HIS A 38 5.51 -21.17 6.72
CA HIS A 38 5.25 -20.52 5.44
C HIS A 38 4.44 -19.22 5.59
N ALA A 39 3.36 -19.26 6.38
CA ALA A 39 2.54 -18.08 6.66
C ALA A 39 3.30 -16.99 7.44
N ASN A 40 4.10 -17.37 8.43
CA ASN A 40 4.93 -16.43 9.19
C ASN A 40 5.97 -15.75 8.30
N ARG A 41 6.62 -16.51 7.42
CA ARG A 41 7.62 -15.96 6.50
C ARG A 41 7.00 -15.01 5.49
N PHE A 42 5.83 -15.35 4.95
CA PHE A 42 5.07 -14.42 4.13
C PHE A 42 4.71 -13.15 4.89
N SER A 43 4.23 -13.28 6.14
CA SER A 43 3.91 -12.12 6.98
C SER A 43 5.12 -11.21 7.17
N HIS A 44 6.31 -11.77 7.43
CA HIS A 44 7.54 -10.99 7.51
C HIS A 44 7.85 -10.25 6.21
N PHE A 45 7.75 -10.94 5.07
CA PHE A 45 8.00 -10.32 3.77
C PHE A 45 7.01 -9.19 3.46
N VAL A 46 5.73 -9.36 3.82
CA VAL A 46 4.72 -8.30 3.71
C VAL A 46 5.10 -7.10 4.56
N THR A 47 5.42 -7.31 5.84
CA THR A 47 5.83 -6.24 6.75
C THR A 47 7.03 -5.45 6.20
N ASP A 48 8.06 -6.14 5.73
CA ASP A 48 9.30 -5.53 5.22
C ASP A 48 9.14 -4.88 3.83
N THR A 49 8.08 -5.24 3.10
CA THR A 49 7.82 -4.72 1.74
C THR A 49 6.82 -3.56 1.75
N THR A 50 5.91 -3.53 2.73
CA THR A 50 4.80 -2.57 2.81
C THR A 50 5.23 -1.11 2.68
N PRO A 51 6.22 -0.60 3.44
CA PRO A 51 6.60 0.82 3.37
C PRO A 51 7.08 1.23 1.98
N ALA A 52 7.96 0.41 1.40
CA ALA A 52 8.54 0.67 0.08
C ALA A 52 7.48 0.55 -1.04
N LEU A 53 6.61 -0.45 -0.97
CA LEU A 53 5.55 -0.65 -1.95
C LEU A 53 4.52 0.49 -1.91
N ARG A 54 4.15 0.95 -0.72
CA ARG A 54 3.27 2.11 -0.52
C ARG A 54 3.90 3.38 -1.07
N ALA A 55 5.17 3.63 -0.77
CA ALA A 55 5.91 4.78 -1.30
C ALA A 55 5.93 4.78 -2.83
N PHE A 56 6.14 3.61 -3.45
CA PHE A 56 6.09 3.43 -4.89
C PHE A 56 4.69 3.73 -5.46
N LEU A 57 3.63 3.14 -4.91
CA LEU A 57 2.25 3.40 -5.34
C LEU A 57 1.85 4.88 -5.17
N CYS A 58 2.35 5.54 -4.13
CA CYS A 58 2.19 6.98 -3.93
C CYS A 58 2.82 7.86 -5.04
N THR A 59 3.72 7.31 -5.85
CA THR A 59 4.25 8.00 -7.04
C THR A 59 3.34 7.87 -8.25
N LEU A 60 2.52 6.80 -8.31
CA LEU A 60 1.66 6.45 -9.44
C LEU A 60 0.22 6.95 -9.27
N LEU A 61 -0.31 6.82 -8.06
CA LEU A 61 -1.72 7.04 -7.72
C LEU A 61 -1.88 8.25 -6.81
N ARG A 62 -3.03 8.92 -6.88
CA ARG A 62 -3.36 10.06 -6.00
C ARG A 62 -4.35 9.69 -4.90
N ASP A 63 -5.28 8.80 -5.21
CA ASP A 63 -6.30 8.30 -4.28
C ASP A 63 -5.66 7.31 -3.29
N GLN A 64 -5.88 7.54 -1.99
CA GLN A 64 -5.35 6.68 -0.92
C GLN A 64 -6.03 5.32 -0.89
N THR A 65 -7.34 5.29 -1.12
CA THR A 65 -8.13 4.05 -1.14
C THR A 65 -7.57 3.10 -2.19
N GLU A 66 -7.26 3.65 -3.36
CA GLU A 66 -6.75 2.87 -4.49
C GLU A 66 -5.30 2.46 -4.31
N ILE A 67 -4.52 3.21 -3.54
CA ILE A 67 -3.17 2.79 -3.12
C ILE A 67 -3.28 1.57 -2.22
N ASP A 68 -4.13 1.63 -1.21
CA ASP A 68 -4.31 0.54 -0.26
C ASP A 68 -4.90 -0.69 -0.94
N ASP A 69 -5.89 -0.53 -1.83
CA ASP A 69 -6.48 -1.61 -2.62
C ASP A 69 -5.44 -2.25 -3.57
N CYS A 70 -4.68 -1.45 -4.31
CA CYS A 70 -3.63 -1.99 -5.20
C CYS A 70 -2.56 -2.75 -4.42
N MET A 71 -2.20 -2.28 -3.22
CA MET A 71 -1.23 -2.93 -2.34
C MET A 71 -1.77 -4.25 -1.79
N GLN A 72 -3.01 -4.26 -1.27
CA GLN A 72 -3.67 -5.45 -0.77
C GLN A 72 -3.82 -6.52 -1.86
N GLU A 73 -4.32 -6.13 -3.04
CA GLU A 73 -4.43 -7.05 -4.17
C GLU A 73 -3.07 -7.59 -4.61
N ALA A 74 -2.01 -6.78 -4.58
CA ALA A 74 -0.67 -7.24 -4.89
C ALA A 74 -0.19 -8.30 -3.88
N PHE A 75 -0.46 -8.13 -2.59
CA PHE A 75 -0.12 -9.13 -1.57
C PHE A 75 -0.96 -10.39 -1.68
N ILE A 76 -2.25 -10.30 -1.98
CA ILE A 76 -3.11 -11.47 -2.22
C ILE A 76 -2.56 -12.30 -3.39
N VAL A 77 -2.24 -11.66 -4.52
CA VAL A 77 -1.65 -12.34 -5.68
C VAL A 77 -0.26 -12.89 -5.35
N SER A 78 0.52 -12.18 -4.53
CA SER A 78 1.83 -12.66 -4.06
C SER A 78 1.70 -13.90 -3.17
N TRP A 79 0.65 -13.99 -2.34
CA TRP A 79 0.36 -15.16 -1.52
C TRP A 79 0.03 -16.39 -2.37
N GLU A 80 -0.83 -16.23 -3.38
CA GLU A 80 -1.20 -17.32 -4.30
C GLU A 80 -0.01 -17.92 -5.07
N LYS A 81 1.08 -17.18 -5.17
CA LYS A 81 2.31 -17.57 -5.87
C LYS A 81 3.51 -17.72 -4.93
N PHE A 82 3.30 -17.62 -3.62
CA PHE A 82 4.39 -17.62 -2.67
C PHE A 82 5.09 -18.98 -2.66
N ASP A 83 6.39 -18.98 -2.92
CA ASP A 83 7.19 -20.20 -3.03
C ASP A 83 8.07 -20.37 -1.78
N PRO A 84 8.16 -21.59 -1.22
CA PRO A 84 9.10 -21.93 -0.14
C PRO A 84 10.56 -21.53 -0.39
N ALA A 85 11.01 -21.42 -1.64
CA ALA A 85 12.37 -21.02 -2.00
C ALA A 85 12.57 -19.50 -2.19
N TRP A 86 11.50 -18.69 -2.13
CA TRP A 86 11.64 -17.24 -2.32
C TRP A 86 12.37 -16.58 -1.14
N GLU A 87 13.33 -15.75 -1.50
CA GLU A 87 13.91 -14.75 -0.61
C GLU A 87 13.10 -13.45 -0.65
N LEU A 88 13.38 -12.53 0.27
CA LEU A 88 12.67 -11.25 0.36
C LEU A 88 12.71 -10.46 -0.95
N GLU A 89 13.82 -10.49 -1.70
CA GLU A 89 13.94 -9.74 -2.96
C GLU A 89 13.10 -10.35 -4.10
N ASP A 90 12.93 -11.68 -4.13
CA ASP A 90 12.02 -12.32 -5.08
C ASP A 90 10.58 -11.89 -4.83
N PHE A 91 10.20 -11.88 -3.55
CA PHE A 91 8.90 -11.38 -3.11
C PHE A 91 8.72 -9.91 -3.47
N ARG A 92 9.68 -9.04 -3.14
CA ARG A 92 9.63 -7.60 -3.48
C ARG A 92 9.50 -7.40 -4.99
N ARG A 93 10.32 -8.08 -5.80
CA ARG A 93 10.24 -8.00 -7.27
C ARG A 93 8.85 -8.38 -7.78
N TYR A 94 8.29 -9.48 -7.26
CA TYR A 94 6.98 -9.95 -7.65
C TYR A 94 5.87 -8.97 -7.23
N SER A 95 5.82 -8.58 -5.94
CA SER A 95 4.78 -7.69 -5.41
C SER A 95 4.80 -6.30 -6.05
N PHE A 96 5.97 -5.71 -6.31
CA PHE A 96 6.07 -4.43 -7.03
C PHE A 96 5.54 -4.53 -8.46
N THR A 97 5.83 -5.65 -9.13
CA THR A 97 5.32 -5.92 -10.48
C THR A 97 3.80 -6.00 -10.48
N CYS A 98 3.22 -6.78 -9.55
CA CYS A 98 1.78 -6.90 -9.38
C CYS A 98 1.13 -5.54 -9.08
N ALA A 99 1.64 -4.80 -8.09
CA ALA A 99 1.13 -3.50 -7.70
C ALA A 99 1.18 -2.49 -8.86
N ARG A 100 2.26 -2.47 -9.65
CA ARG A 100 2.37 -1.62 -10.84
C ARG A 100 1.27 -1.94 -11.85
N TYR A 101 1.05 -3.22 -12.17
CA TYR A 101 0.01 -3.62 -13.11
C TYR A 101 -1.40 -3.28 -12.60
N LYS A 102 -1.66 -3.44 -11.30
CA LYS A 102 -2.93 -3.02 -10.67
C LYS A 102 -3.14 -1.52 -10.77
N ALA A 103 -2.14 -0.72 -10.38
CA ALA A 103 -2.19 0.74 -10.49
C ALA A 103 -2.41 1.20 -11.94
N MET A 104 -1.69 0.63 -12.90
CA MET A 104 -1.88 0.95 -14.33
C MET A 104 -3.29 0.60 -14.83
N ASN A 105 -3.85 -0.53 -14.39
CA ASN A 105 -5.21 -0.91 -14.75
C ASN A 105 -6.25 0.03 -14.14
N TYR A 106 -6.07 0.44 -12.89
CA TYR A 106 -6.90 1.46 -12.24
C TYR A 106 -6.86 2.78 -13.03
N LEU A 107 -5.66 3.28 -13.34
CA LEU A 107 -5.45 4.52 -14.08
C LEU A 107 -6.11 4.49 -15.47
N ARG A 108 -6.07 3.34 -16.15
CA ARG A 108 -6.74 3.15 -17.44
C ARG A 108 -8.26 3.17 -17.32
N LYS A 109 -8.82 2.59 -16.25
CA LYS A 109 -10.27 2.53 -16.00
C LYS A 109 -10.84 3.87 -15.54
N SER A 110 -10.09 4.66 -14.79
CA SER A 110 -10.53 5.96 -14.23
C SER A 110 -10.60 7.09 -15.27
N GLY A 111 -10.40 6.79 -16.56
CA GLY A 111 -10.74 7.69 -17.66
C GLY A 111 -9.73 8.82 -17.89
N GLY A 112 -8.46 8.62 -17.56
CA GLY A 112 -7.34 9.41 -18.10
C GLY A 112 -7.42 10.93 -17.84
N ARG A 113 -7.99 11.37 -16.71
CA ARG A 113 -7.93 12.80 -16.36
C ARG A 113 -6.56 13.16 -15.79
N SER A 114 -5.64 13.50 -16.69
CA SER A 114 -4.39 14.21 -16.39
C SER A 114 -3.51 13.52 -15.33
N LEU A 115 -3.18 12.26 -15.60
CA LEU A 115 -2.06 11.60 -14.94
C LEU A 115 -1.04 11.34 -16.05
N VAL A 116 0.14 11.94 -15.91
CA VAL A 116 1.31 11.61 -16.71
C VAL A 116 1.49 10.11 -16.52
N PHE A 117 1.12 9.32 -17.53
CA PHE A 117 1.53 7.93 -17.58
C PHE A 117 3.04 7.96 -17.61
N LEU A 118 3.66 7.58 -16.50
CA LEU A 118 5.07 7.26 -16.51
C LEU A 118 5.22 6.13 -17.52
N ASP A 119 6.13 6.30 -18.47
CA ASP A 119 6.48 5.24 -19.39
C ASP A 119 6.78 3.96 -18.57
N PRO A 120 6.37 2.77 -19.04
CA PRO A 120 6.63 1.52 -18.32
C PRO A 120 8.08 1.38 -17.86
N GLU A 121 9.06 1.81 -18.66
CA GLU A 121 10.48 1.80 -18.33
C GLU A 121 10.82 2.75 -17.18
N VAL A 122 10.21 3.94 -17.14
CA VAL A 122 10.39 4.91 -16.05
C VAL A 122 9.73 4.41 -14.77
N SER A 123 8.56 3.79 -14.86
CA SER A 123 7.89 3.17 -13.71
C SER A 123 8.70 2.01 -13.14
N GLU A 124 9.32 1.20 -14.01
CA GLU A 124 10.22 0.12 -13.60
C GLU A 124 11.52 0.65 -12.99
N LEU A 125 12.11 1.71 -13.55
CA LEU A 125 13.26 2.39 -12.97
C LEU A 125 12.97 2.92 -11.56
N LEU A 126 11.79 3.53 -11.36
CA LEU A 126 11.34 3.98 -10.04
C LEU A 126 11.14 2.82 -9.08
N ALA A 127 10.49 1.74 -9.53
CA ALA A 127 10.33 0.53 -8.71
C ALA A 127 11.70 -0.04 -8.29
N ASN A 128 12.65 -0.13 -9.23
CA ASN A 128 14.01 -0.62 -8.96
C ASN A 128 14.74 0.29 -7.98
N ARG A 129 14.63 1.62 -8.13
CA ARG A 129 15.27 2.56 -7.19
C ARG A 129 14.67 2.47 -5.80
N VAL A 130 13.34 2.35 -5.68
CA VAL A 130 12.68 2.21 -4.38
C VAL A 130 13.07 0.89 -3.71
N ARG A 131 13.18 -0.21 -4.46
CA ARG A 131 13.70 -1.49 -3.91
C ARG A 131 15.13 -1.35 -3.41
N ALA A 132 16.03 -0.78 -4.22
CA ALA A 132 17.43 -0.57 -3.82
C ALA A 132 17.54 0.30 -2.55
N LEU A 133 16.72 1.35 -2.43
CA LEU A 133 16.69 2.16 -1.20
C LEU A 133 16.21 1.39 0.03
N ALA A 134 15.31 0.42 -0.14
CA ALA A 134 14.84 -0.47 0.92
C ALA A 134 15.84 -1.58 1.28
N GLU A 135 16.87 -1.80 0.46
CA GLU A 135 18.03 -2.66 0.80
C GLU A 135 19.08 -1.85 1.58
N GLU A 136 19.25 -0.57 1.22
CA GLU A 136 20.17 0.38 1.86
C GLU A 136 19.68 0.89 3.23
N GLU A 137 18.49 0.49 3.72
CA GLU A 137 17.87 0.95 4.98
C GLU A 137 18.75 0.77 6.23
N SER A 138 19.75 -0.12 6.16
CA SER A 138 20.68 -0.42 7.25
C SER A 138 21.96 0.43 7.26
N GLY A 139 22.22 1.23 6.22
CA GLY A 139 23.42 2.07 6.14
C GLY A 139 23.36 3.32 7.03
N ASP A 140 24.51 3.73 7.60
CA ASP A 140 24.59 4.94 8.43
C ASP A 140 24.12 6.21 7.70
N GLU A 141 24.43 6.32 6.40
CA GLU A 141 23.99 7.42 5.53
C GLU A 141 22.46 7.48 5.39
N HIS A 142 21.80 6.32 5.28
CA HIS A 142 20.35 6.24 5.22
C HIS A 142 19.73 6.70 6.55
N ARG A 143 20.28 6.24 7.67
CA ARG A 143 19.81 6.61 9.02
C ARG A 143 20.02 8.08 9.31
N GLU A 144 21.09 8.69 8.80
CA GLU A 144 21.31 10.14 8.87
C GLU A 144 20.31 10.91 8.01
N THR A 145 20.06 10.44 6.79
CA THR A 145 19.05 11.03 5.89
C THR A 145 17.65 11.01 6.50
N ILE A 146 17.25 9.90 7.11
CA ILE A 146 15.96 9.77 7.82
C ILE A 146 15.88 10.74 9.01
N ARG A 147 16.94 10.84 9.82
CA ARG A 147 17.00 11.80 10.94
C ARG A 147 16.90 13.25 10.45
N ALA A 148 17.61 13.59 9.37
CA ALA A 148 17.52 14.91 8.75
C ALA A 148 16.09 15.20 8.25
N LEU A 149 15.45 14.23 7.61
CA LEU A 149 14.06 14.35 7.12
C LEU A 149 13.08 14.57 8.29
N GLN A 150 13.19 13.80 9.37
CA GLN A 150 12.35 13.96 10.56
C GLN A 150 12.46 15.37 11.12
N HIS A 151 13.66 15.92 11.24
CA HIS A 151 13.87 17.30 11.67
C HIS A 151 13.23 18.31 10.69
N CYS A 152 13.48 18.15 9.39
CA CYS A 152 12.91 19.04 8.37
C CYS A 152 11.37 19.02 8.36
N VAL A 153 10.75 17.88 8.64
CA VAL A 153 9.29 17.77 8.78
C VAL A 153 8.80 18.48 10.03
N GLN A 154 9.53 18.40 11.16
CA GLN A 154 9.17 19.10 12.40
C GLN A 154 9.19 20.63 12.24
N ASP A 155 10.10 21.16 11.41
CA ASP A 155 10.22 22.59 11.11
C ASP A 155 9.04 23.15 10.26
N LEU A 156 8.22 22.27 9.67
CA LEU A 156 7.06 22.69 8.89
C LEU A 156 5.90 23.18 9.77
N ALA A 157 5.11 24.10 9.21
CA ALA A 157 3.90 24.58 9.86
C ALA A 157 2.87 23.43 10.07
N PRO A 158 2.00 23.49 11.10
CA PRO A 158 1.04 22.42 11.39
C PRO A 158 0.19 21.99 10.19
N ASP A 159 -0.35 22.95 9.42
CA ASP A 159 -1.13 22.66 8.21
C ASP A 159 -0.31 21.91 7.15
N GLN A 160 0.98 22.23 7.02
CA GLN A 160 1.87 21.59 6.05
C GLN A 160 2.19 20.15 6.46
N ARG A 161 2.39 19.89 7.76
CA ARG A 161 2.56 18.55 8.30
C ARG A 161 1.30 17.71 8.12
N ARG A 162 0.12 18.27 8.43
CA ARG A 162 -1.18 17.61 8.23
C ARG A 162 -1.39 17.19 6.77
N ILE A 163 -1.00 18.03 5.81
CA ILE A 163 -1.05 17.70 4.38
C ILE A 163 -0.11 16.54 4.03
N LEU A 164 1.09 16.47 4.62
CA LEU A 164 2.02 15.36 4.42
C LEU A 164 1.51 14.07 5.07
N GLU A 165 0.94 14.16 6.27
CA GLU A 165 0.36 13.03 7.00
C GLU A 165 -0.82 12.43 6.24
N ALA A 166 -1.73 13.26 5.72
CA ALA A 166 -2.82 12.81 4.86
C ALA A 166 -2.34 12.13 3.56
N ARG A 167 -1.10 12.44 3.12
CA ARG A 167 -0.52 11.86 1.91
C ARG A 167 0.32 10.61 2.16
N TYR A 168 1.12 10.59 3.22
CA TYR A 168 2.17 9.61 3.45
C TYR A 168 2.03 8.86 4.78
N GLY A 169 1.14 9.31 5.67
CA GLY A 169 0.83 8.61 6.91
C GLY A 169 0.06 7.32 6.66
N ASP A 170 -0.14 6.58 7.75
CA ASP A 170 -0.94 5.36 7.76
C ASP A 170 -2.40 5.70 7.42
N GLY A 171 -3.04 4.85 6.60
CA GLY A 171 -4.34 5.07 5.97
C GLY A 171 -5.53 5.32 6.91
N ASP A 172 -5.35 5.13 8.22
CA ASP A 172 -6.33 5.48 9.25
C ASP A 172 -6.45 6.99 9.50
N LYS A 173 -5.52 7.78 8.94
CA LYS A 173 -5.47 9.24 9.10
C LYS A 173 -6.12 9.92 7.91
N GLU A 174 -6.97 10.87 8.22
CA GLU A 174 -7.68 11.82 7.35
C GLU A 174 -7.20 11.93 5.88
N SER A 175 -8.12 11.79 4.92
CA SER A 175 -7.82 11.93 3.49
C SER A 175 -7.46 13.37 3.10
N LEU A 176 -6.75 13.53 1.97
CA LEU A 176 -6.38 14.85 1.47
C LEU A 176 -7.62 15.69 1.08
N GLU A 177 -8.70 15.02 0.67
CA GLU A 177 -10.02 15.60 0.44
C GLU A 177 -10.60 16.21 1.72
N GLN A 178 -10.52 15.48 2.84
CA GLN A 178 -11.00 15.96 4.13
C GLN A 178 -10.13 17.13 4.64
N VAL A 179 -8.81 17.04 4.50
CA VAL A 179 -7.90 18.17 4.81
C VAL A 179 -8.24 19.40 3.96
N ALA A 180 -8.64 19.23 2.70
CA ALA A 180 -9.04 20.33 1.84
C ALA A 180 -10.30 21.03 2.35
N ILE A 181 -11.29 20.24 2.78
CA ILE A 181 -12.54 20.73 3.38
C ILE A 181 -12.23 21.52 4.66
N ASP A 182 -11.46 20.91 5.57
CA ASP A 182 -11.14 21.49 6.87
C ASP A 182 -10.33 22.80 6.76
N LEU A 183 -9.37 22.85 5.83
CA LEU A 183 -8.59 24.05 5.56
C LEU A 183 -9.32 25.07 4.67
N SER A 184 -10.55 24.78 4.23
CA SER A 184 -11.31 25.60 3.28
C SER A 184 -10.53 25.92 1.99
N ARG A 185 -9.76 24.94 1.50
CA ARG A 185 -8.94 25.04 0.29
C ARG A 185 -9.42 24.05 -0.77
N LYS A 186 -9.20 24.37 -2.04
CA LYS A 186 -9.49 23.43 -3.12
C LYS A 186 -8.45 22.32 -3.16
N LEU A 187 -8.86 21.08 -3.35
CA LEU A 187 -7.97 19.92 -3.46
C LEU A 187 -6.77 20.10 -4.44
N PRO A 188 -6.94 20.67 -5.66
CA PRO A 188 -5.80 20.98 -6.54
C PRO A 188 -4.76 21.93 -5.93
N THR A 189 -5.15 22.78 -4.99
CA THR A 189 -4.25 23.67 -4.25
C THR A 189 -3.37 22.88 -3.29
N LEU A 190 -3.93 21.86 -2.63
CA LEU A 190 -3.15 20.98 -1.75
C LEU A 190 -2.15 20.15 -2.54
N TYR A 191 -2.51 19.66 -3.74
CA TYR A 191 -1.54 18.97 -4.61
C TYR A 191 -0.36 19.87 -5.01
N LYS A 192 -0.60 21.13 -5.38
CA LYS A 192 0.48 22.10 -5.62
C LYS A 192 1.30 22.39 -4.36
N GLN A 193 0.64 22.44 -3.21
CA GLN A 193 1.33 22.61 -1.93
C GLN A 193 2.22 21.41 -1.60
N LEU A 194 1.76 20.18 -1.83
CA LEU A 194 2.55 18.95 -1.69
C LEU A 194 3.80 18.97 -2.57
N GLU A 195 3.67 19.40 -3.84
CA GLU A 195 4.81 19.53 -4.73
C GLU A 195 5.87 20.50 -4.19
N ARG A 196 5.44 21.66 -3.70
CA ARG A 196 6.32 22.63 -3.04
C ARG A 196 6.95 22.08 -1.77
N LEU A 197 6.18 21.38 -0.94
CA LEU A 197 6.68 20.77 0.30
C LEU A 197 7.75 19.71 0.01
N ARG A 198 7.58 18.89 -1.03
CA ARG A 198 8.61 17.93 -1.46
C ARG A 198 9.93 18.61 -1.82
N THR A 199 9.86 19.76 -2.50
CA THR A 199 11.06 20.55 -2.81
C THR A 199 11.70 21.13 -1.56
N ILE A 200 10.91 21.75 -0.68
CA ILE A 200 11.40 22.30 0.59
C ILE A 200 12.08 21.22 1.45
N LEU A 201 11.45 20.05 1.58
CA LEU A 201 11.98 18.93 2.35
C LEU A 201 13.27 18.40 1.74
N ARG A 202 13.30 18.18 0.42
CA ARG A 202 14.51 17.73 -0.28
C ARG A 202 15.67 18.70 -0.06
N ASP A 203 15.45 20.00 -0.25
CA ASP A 203 16.49 21.02 -0.11
C ASP A 203 16.95 21.13 1.35
N CYS A 204 16.03 20.96 2.31
CA CYS A 204 16.36 20.91 3.74
C CYS A 204 17.22 19.70 4.11
N VAL A 205 16.84 18.50 3.65
CA VAL A 205 17.59 17.26 3.90
C VAL A 205 18.97 17.34 3.27
N GLN A 206 19.07 17.80 2.02
CA GLN A 206 20.35 17.94 1.33
C GLN A 206 21.32 18.87 2.06
N ARG A 207 20.84 19.99 2.61
CA ARG A 207 21.68 20.89 3.41
C ARG A 207 22.17 20.24 4.71
N LYS A 208 21.28 19.56 5.43
CA LYS A 208 21.63 18.88 6.69
C LYS A 208 22.62 17.73 6.48
N VAL A 209 22.39 16.88 5.48
CA VAL A 209 23.27 15.73 5.17
C VAL A 209 24.63 16.17 4.63
N LYS A 210 24.71 17.28 3.87
CA LYS A 210 26.00 17.83 3.41
C LYS A 210 26.79 18.55 4.51
N GLY A 211 26.27 18.64 5.74
CA GLY A 211 26.92 19.37 6.83
C GLY A 211 26.91 20.89 6.66
N GLU A 212 26.08 21.42 5.75
CA GLU A 212 25.85 22.87 5.62
C GLU A 212 24.84 23.30 6.70
N LEU A 213 25.28 23.31 7.96
CA LEU A 213 24.51 23.86 9.07
C LEU A 213 24.99 25.29 9.40
N GLN A 214 24.03 26.21 9.38
CA GLN A 214 24.08 27.49 10.08
C GLN A 214 24.21 27.29 11.58
#